data_AF-A0A7C4ELB9-F1
#
_entry.id   AF-A0A7C4ELB9-F1
#
_cell.length_a   1.000
_cell.length_b   1.000
_cell.length_c   1.000
_cell.angle_alpha   90.00
_cell.angle_beta   90.00
_cell.angle_gamma   90.00
#
_symmetry.space_group_name_H-M   'P 1'
#
loop_
_entity.id
_entity.type
_entity.pdbx_description
1 polymer ?
#
loop_
_entity_poly.entity_id
_entity_poly.type
_entity_poly.pdbx_seq_one_letter_code
_entity_poly.pdbx_strand_id
1 'polypeptide(L)'
;MADFDFVYKKYSDEESEIYDAAMKEIMQNIKNGMPFREAVDSVIVEDEILKGLIEDDALKILIAELCYVSKIPFEELADMLKVPLNTIRKANFEMLEDVQTTLNQTFKQKRSGNA
;
A
#
# COMPACT_ATOMS: atom_id res chain seq x y z
N MET A 1 7.18 3.36 26.43
CA MET A 1 7.73 2.47 25.40
C MET A 1 6.51 1.87 24.72
N ALA A 2 6.13 2.40 23.55
CA ALA A 2 5.07 1.81 22.76
C ALA A 2 5.73 0.75 21.89
N ASP A 3 5.49 -0.52 22.21
CA ASP A 3 5.71 -1.62 21.28
C ASP A 3 4.84 -1.33 20.05
N PHE A 4 5.47 -0.87 18.97
CA PHE A 4 4.84 -0.92 17.67
C PHE A 4 5.03 -2.36 17.19
N ASP A 5 4.05 -3.19 17.57
CA ASP A 5 3.69 -4.35 16.79
C ASP A 5 3.54 -3.87 15.35
N PHE A 6 4.33 -4.41 14.42
CA PHE A 6 3.87 -4.48 13.05
C PHE A 6 2.64 -5.37 13.17
N VAL A 7 1.47 -4.77 13.36
CA VAL A 7 0.21 -5.49 13.30
C VAL A 7 0.12 -5.89 11.83
N TYR A 8 0.80 -6.98 11.46
CA TYR A 8 0.16 -7.95 10.60
C TYR A 8 -1.17 -8.17 11.30
N LYS A 9 -2.20 -7.44 10.86
CA LYS A 9 -3.56 -7.77 11.21
C LYS A 9 -3.57 -9.25 10.83
N LYS A 10 -3.67 -10.13 11.84
CA LYS A 10 -3.95 -11.52 11.56
C LYS A 10 -5.36 -11.46 11.02
N TYR A 11 -5.44 -11.20 9.72
CA TYR A 11 -6.67 -11.25 8.99
C TYR A 11 -7.23 -12.62 9.32
N SER A 12 -8.47 -12.63 9.77
CA SER A 12 -9.25 -13.85 9.66
C SER A 12 -9.19 -14.34 8.21
N ASP A 13 -9.43 -15.63 8.00
CA ASP A 13 -9.49 -16.18 6.64
C ASP A 13 -10.52 -15.38 5.80
N GLU A 14 -11.61 -14.95 6.42
CA GLU A 14 -12.64 -14.09 5.83
C GLU A 14 -12.13 -12.69 5.45
N GLU A 15 -11.42 -11.99 6.34
CA GLU A 15 -10.82 -10.69 6.01
C GLU A 15 -9.75 -10.79 4.91
N SER A 16 -9.00 -11.90 4.87
CA SER A 16 -8.00 -12.15 3.83
C SER A 16 -8.65 -12.33 2.47
N GLU A 17 -9.74 -13.10 2.41
CA GLU A 17 -10.51 -13.27 1.16
C GLU A 17 -11.11 -11.95 0.67
N ILE A 18 -11.65 -11.13 1.57
CA ILE A 18 -12.17 -9.79 1.25
C ILE A 18 -11.04 -8.89 0.73
N TYR A 19 -9.89 -8.87 1.42
CA TYR A 19 -8.73 -8.09 1.02
C TYR A 19 -8.25 -8.46 -0.39
N ASP A 20 -8.02 -9.75 -0.63
CA ASP A 20 -7.49 -10.23 -1.91
C ASP A 20 -8.46 -9.97 -3.06
N ALA A 21 -9.76 -10.17 -2.83
CA ALA A 21 -10.80 -9.89 -3.81
C ALA A 21 -10.85 -8.39 -4.16
N ALA A 22 -10.89 -7.54 -3.13
CA ALA A 22 -10.93 -6.09 -3.29
C ALA A 22 -9.67 -5.55 -4.00
N MET A 23 -8.49 -6.00 -3.59
CA MET A 23 -7.22 -5.60 -4.19
C MET A 23 -7.17 -5.97 -5.67
N LYS A 24 -7.56 -7.20 -6.01
CA LYS A 24 -7.61 -7.66 -7.41
C LYS A 24 -8.57 -6.83 -8.24
N GLU A 25 -9.74 -6.50 -7.71
CA GLU A 25 -10.74 -5.69 -8.41
C GLU A 25 -10.25 -4.25 -8.64
N ILE A 26 -9.70 -3.60 -7.60
CA ILE A 26 -9.13 -2.24 -7.71
C ILE A 26 -8.05 -2.20 -8.79
N MET A 27 -7.10 -3.14 -8.76
CA MET A 27 -6.02 -3.19 -9.76
C MET A 27 -6.55 -3.40 -11.17
N GLN A 28 -7.56 -4.26 -11.35
CA GLN A 28 -8.17 -4.49 -12.64
C GLN A 28 -8.94 -3.27 -13.15
N ASN A 29 -9.65 -2.56 -12.29
CA ASN A 29 -10.39 -1.35 -12.64
C ASN A 29 -9.44 -0.22 -13.05
N ILE A 30 -8.35 -0.01 -12.32
CA ILE A 30 -7.32 0.96 -12.68
C ILE A 30 -6.66 0.62 -14.01
N LYS A 31 -6.35 -0.66 -14.25
CA LYS A 31 -5.83 -1.13 -15.54
C LYS A 31 -6.79 -0.86 -16.69
N ASN A 32 -8.10 -0.85 -16.43
CA ASN A 32 -9.13 -0.50 -17.41
C ASN A 32 -9.31 1.02 -17.58
N GLY A 33 -8.50 1.85 -16.91
CA GLY A 33 -8.52 3.31 -17.00
C GLY A 33 -9.44 4.00 -16.00
N MET A 34 -9.96 3.27 -15.01
CA MET A 34 -10.76 3.88 -13.94
C MET A 34 -9.86 4.75 -13.03
N PRO A 35 -10.31 5.96 -12.64
CA PRO A 35 -9.64 6.76 -11.62
C PRO A 35 -9.48 5.99 -10.30
N PHE A 36 -8.39 6.25 -9.56
CA PHE A 36 -8.06 5.51 -8.34
C PHE A 36 -9.20 5.57 -7.31
N ARG A 37 -9.77 6.76 -7.09
CA ARG A 37 -10.83 6.92 -6.10
C ARG A 37 -12.09 6.14 -6.47
N GLU A 38 -12.46 6.14 -7.74
CA GLU A 38 -13.61 5.37 -8.23
C GLU A 38 -13.36 3.86 -8.11
N ALA A 39 -12.14 3.39 -8.34
CA ALA A 39 -11.78 1.99 -8.20
C ALA A 39 -11.85 1.51 -6.74
N VAL A 40 -11.43 2.34 -5.79
CA VAL A 40 -11.56 2.05 -4.35
C VAL A 40 -13.02 2.12 -3.89
N ASP A 41 -13.78 3.08 -4.40
CA ASP A 41 -15.19 3.24 -4.04
C ASP A 41 -16.08 2.15 -4.68
N SER A 42 -15.62 1.46 -5.74
CA SER A 42 -16.38 0.38 -6.39
C SER A 42 -16.39 -0.92 -5.58
N VAL A 43 -15.41 -1.14 -4.71
CA VAL A 43 -15.34 -2.34 -3.86
C VAL A 43 -16.12 -2.13 -2.57
N ILE A 44 -16.92 -3.14 -2.20
CA ILE A 44 -17.72 -3.15 -0.97
C ILE A 44 -16.92 -3.88 0.11
N VAL A 45 -16.41 -3.13 1.07
CA VAL A 45 -15.71 -3.65 2.25
C VAL A 45 -16.39 -3.01 3.47
N GLU A 46 -17.02 -3.82 4.32
CA GLU A 46 -17.80 -3.34 5.47
C GLU A 46 -16.92 -2.78 6.60
N ASP A 47 -15.72 -3.35 6.78
CA ASP A 47 -14.75 -2.86 7.75
C ASP A 47 -13.99 -1.66 7.15
N GLU A 48 -14.33 -0.45 7.60
CA GLU A 48 -13.69 0.79 7.19
C GLU A 48 -12.18 0.82 7.48
N ILE A 49 -11.71 0.13 8.52
CA ILE A 49 -10.28 0.01 8.81
C ILE A 49 -9.62 -0.86 7.75
N LEU A 50 -10.22 -2.00 7.42
CA LEU A 50 -9.74 -2.88 6.34
C LEU A 50 -9.76 -2.16 5.00
N LYS A 51 -10.82 -1.40 4.70
CA LYS A 51 -10.93 -0.62 3.47
C LYS A 51 -9.83 0.44 3.35
N GLY A 52 -9.53 1.15 4.44
CA GLY A 52 -8.42 2.11 4.48
C GLY A 52 -7.07 1.44 4.23
N LEU A 53 -6.82 0.26 4.80
CA LEU A 53 -5.61 -0.52 4.54
C LEU A 53 -5.49 -0.93 3.08
N ILE A 54 -6.58 -1.40 2.47
CA ILE A 54 -6.63 -1.76 1.05
C ILE A 54 -6.34 -0.54 0.17
N GLU A 55 -6.93 0.62 0.47
CA GLU A 55 -6.68 1.87 -0.26
C GLU A 55 -5.20 2.26 -0.21
N ASP A 56 -4.60 2.30 0.98
CA ASP A 56 -3.20 2.66 1.16
C ASP A 56 -2.25 1.67 0.47
N ASP A 57 -2.48 0.37 0.63
CA ASP A 57 -1.66 -0.68 0.01
C ASP A 57 -1.78 -0.64 -1.51
N ALA A 58 -2.99 -0.46 -2.05
CA ALA A 58 -3.21 -0.35 -3.49
C ALA A 58 -2.38 0.78 -4.09
N LEU A 59 -2.37 1.95 -3.44
CA LEU A 59 -1.58 3.08 -3.91
C LEU A 59 -0.07 2.83 -3.83
N LYS A 60 0.41 2.24 -2.72
CA LYS A 60 1.83 1.88 -2.55
C LYS A 60 2.29 0.86 -3.61
N ILE A 61 1.46 -0.15 -3.91
CA ILE A 61 1.74 -1.15 -4.95
C ILE A 61 1.84 -0.48 -6.33
N LEU A 62 0.91 0.40 -6.67
CA LEU A 62 0.94 1.14 -7.95
C LEU A 62 2.20 2.01 -8.08
N ILE A 63 2.61 2.67 -6.99
CA ILE A 63 3.87 3.44 -6.98
C ILE A 63 5.07 2.51 -7.22
N ALA A 64 5.13 1.38 -6.51
CA ALA A 64 6.21 0.40 -6.66
C ALA A 64 6.28 -0.13 -8.11
N GLU A 65 5.16 -0.55 -8.67
CA GLU A 65 5.12 -1.11 -10.02
C GLU A 65 5.35 -0.04 -11.09
N LEU A 66 4.57 1.04 -11.10
CA LEU A 66 4.59 1.99 -12.21
C LEU A 66 5.78 2.95 -12.13
N CYS A 67 6.13 3.44 -10.95
CA CYS A 67 7.21 4.42 -10.83
C CYS A 67 8.57 3.76 -10.66
N TYR A 68 8.69 2.70 -9.85
CA TYR A 68 9.99 2.07 -9.64
C TYR A 68 10.32 0.99 -10.67
N VAL A 69 9.36 0.17 -11.11
CA VAL A 69 9.61 -0.84 -12.16
C VAL A 69 9.48 -0.23 -13.55
N SER A 70 8.35 0.39 -13.88
CA SER A 70 8.08 0.94 -15.22
C SER A 70 8.65 2.34 -15.47
N LYS A 71 9.24 2.99 -14.45
CA LYS A 71 9.89 4.32 -14.54
C LYS A 71 8.95 5.46 -14.94
N ILE A 72 7.65 5.33 -14.66
CA ILE A 72 6.67 6.40 -14.85
C ILE A 72 6.92 7.51 -13.82
N PRO A 73 7.04 8.78 -14.23
CA PRO A 73 7.16 9.92 -13.32
C PRO A 73 5.94 10.05 -12.39
N PHE A 74 6.13 10.60 -11.18
CA PHE A 74 5.04 10.78 -10.23
C PHE A 74 3.94 11.71 -10.74
N GLU A 75 4.31 12.73 -11.50
CA GLU A 75 3.38 13.65 -12.15
C GLU A 75 2.46 12.90 -13.12
N GLU A 76 3.03 12.01 -13.94
CA GLU A 76 2.27 11.20 -14.88
C GLU A 76 1.38 10.16 -14.17
N LEU A 77 1.89 9.51 -13.11
CA LEU A 77 1.07 8.62 -12.29
C LEU A 77 -0.12 9.35 -11.66
N ALA A 78 0.11 10.55 -11.11
CA ALA A 78 -0.94 11.37 -10.51
C ALA A 78 -2.04 11.71 -11.53
N ASP A 79 -1.65 12.06 -12.76
CA ASP A 79 -2.57 12.35 -13.85
C ASP A 79 -3.34 11.12 -14.34
N MET A 80 -2.68 9.95 -14.38
CA MET A 80 -3.32 8.67 -14.73
C MET A 80 -4.38 8.27 -13.70
N LEU A 81 -4.03 8.37 -12.41
CA LEU A 81 -4.89 7.95 -11.30
C LEU A 81 -5.91 9.02 -10.90
N LYS A 82 -5.80 10.24 -11.43
CA LYS A 82 -6.60 11.43 -11.05
C LYS A 82 -6.53 11.74 -9.55
N VAL A 83 -5.34 11.57 -8.97
CA VAL A 83 -5.07 11.88 -7.56
C VAL A 83 -4.08 13.04 -7.46
N PRO A 84 -4.13 13.84 -6.38
CA PRO A 84 -3.13 14.89 -6.17
C PRO A 84 -1.72 14.34 -6.09
N LEU A 85 -0.76 14.99 -6.75
CA LEU A 85 0.66 14.63 -6.70
C LEU A 85 1.22 14.55 -5.26
N ASN A 86 0.73 15.40 -4.36
CA ASN A 86 1.12 15.36 -2.96
C ASN A 86 0.69 14.05 -2.27
N THR A 87 -0.43 13.44 -2.67
CA THR A 87 -0.87 12.13 -2.17
C THR A 87 0.11 11.05 -2.59
N ILE A 88 0.53 11.03 -3.86
CA ILE A 88 1.56 10.11 -4.37
C ILE A 88 2.87 10.26 -3.59
N ARG A 89 3.34 11.50 -3.41
CA ARG A 89 4.59 11.78 -2.69
C ARG A 89 4.52 11.37 -1.22
N LYS A 90 3.37 11.59 -0.58
CA LYS A 90 3.14 11.18 0.82
C LYS A 90 3.18 9.66 0.94
N ALA A 91 2.41 8.93 0.14
CA ALA A 91 2.39 7.47 0.15
C ALA A 91 3.78 6.87 -0.14
N ASN A 92 4.51 7.46 -1.09
CA ASN A 92 5.88 7.08 -1.38
C ASN A 92 6.83 7.30 -0.18
N PHE A 93 6.68 8.43 0.52
CA PHE A 93 7.49 8.74 1.69
C PHE A 93 7.24 7.74 2.83
N GLU A 94 5.96 7.47 3.13
CA GLU A 94 5.56 6.47 4.13
C GLU A 94 6.11 5.08 3.78
N MET A 95 6.00 4.67 2.52
CA MET A 95 6.59 3.40 2.04
C MET A 95 8.11 3.32 2.25
N LEU A 96 8.84 4.41 2.01
CA LEU A 96 10.30 4.43 2.22
C LEU A 96 10.67 4.44 3.70
N GLU A 97 9.89 5.10 4.55
CA GLU A 97 10.05 5.08 6.00
C GLU A 97 9.82 3.67 6.57
N ASP A 98 8.81 2.97 6.05
CA ASP A 98 8.51 1.57 6.39
C ASP A 98 9.72 0.68 6.07
N VAL A 99 10.26 0.77 4.84
CA VAL A 99 11.45 0.01 4.40
C VAL A 99 12.67 0.33 5.27
N GLN A 100 12.91 1.61 5.55
CA GLN A 100 14.03 2.03 6.40
C GLN A 100 13.91 1.45 7.82
N THR A 101 12.70 1.45 8.38
CA THR A 101 12.40 0.89 9.70
C THR A 101 12.64 -0.61 9.73
N THR A 102 12.13 -1.36 8.75
CA THR A 102 12.35 -2.81 8.63
C THR A 102 13.82 -3.16 8.51
N LEU A 103 14.59 -2.41 7.71
CA LEU A 103 16.04 -2.62 7.57
C LEU A 103 16.74 -2.40 8.91
N ASN A 104 16.46 -1.29 9.58
CA ASN A 104 17.06 -0.95 10.88
C ASN A 104 16.79 -2.01 11.95
N GLN A 105 15.56 -2.55 12.01
CA GLN A 105 15.20 -3.63 12.92
C GLN A 105 15.94 -4.92 12.59
N THR A 106 15.99 -5.30 11.31
CA THR A 106 16.73 -6.48 10.84
C THR A 106 18.22 -6.42 11.20
N PHE A 107 18.85 -5.25 11.04
CA PHE A 107 20.26 -5.06 11.42
C PHE A 107 20.48 -5.06 12.94
N LYS A 108 19.53 -4.55 13.73
CA LYS A 108 19.60 -4.60 15.20
C LYS A 108 19.48 -6.03 15.72
N GLN A 109 18.57 -6.84 15.18
CA GLN A 109 18.42 -8.26 15.58
C GLN A 109 19.66 -9.10 15.24
N LYS A 110 20.29 -8.88 14.07
CA LYS A 110 21.52 -9.59 13.69
C LYS A 110 22.73 -9.27 14.56
N ARG A 111 22.76 -8.11 15.24
CA ARG A 111 23.85 -7.75 16.16
C ARG A 111 23.77 -8.42 17.54
N SER A 112 22.60 -8.89 17.96
CA SER A 112 22.40 -9.56 19.25
C SER A 112 22.63 -11.08 19.20
N GLY A 113 23.02 -11.65 18.06
CA GLY A 113 23.24 -13.09 17.87
C GLY A 113 24.70 -13.57 17.95
N ASN A 114 25.68 -12.67 18.16
CA ASN A 114 27.08 -13.03 18.37
C ASN A 114 27.55 -12.48 19.72
N ALA A 115 27.23 -13.19 20.80
CA ALA A 115 27.82 -12.99 22.12
C ALA A 115 28.17 -14.36 22.70
#